data_AF-A0A438FFZ7-F1
#
_entry.id   AF-A0A438FFZ7-F1
#
_cell.length_a   1.000
_cell.length_b   1.000
_cell.length_c   1.000
_cell.angle_alpha   90.00
_cell.angle_beta   90.00
_cell.angle_gamma   90.00
#
_symmetry.space_group_name_H-M   'P 1'
#
loop_
_entity.id
_entity.type
_entity.pdbx_description
1 polymer ?
#
loop_
_entity_poly.entity_id
_entity_poly.type
_entity_poly.pdbx_seq_one_letter_code
_entity_poly.pdbx_strand_id
1 'polypeptide(L)'
;MSHFRLEGHPFYYFLDGYFGYFQIEIVVEDQEKTTFTCPFRTYAYRRMSFGLCNAPATFQRCMLSIFSDMVERIMEVFMDDITYMEVHLTNA
;
A
#
# COMPACT_ATOMS: atom_id res chain seq x y z
N MET A 1 0.40 -11.68 -3.55
CA MET A 1 -0.30 -12.43 -2.48
C MET A 1 0.13 -13.88 -2.52
N SER A 2 0.48 -14.46 -1.37
CA SER A 2 0.79 -15.88 -1.29
C SER A 2 -0.51 -16.71 -1.27
N HIS A 3 -0.82 -17.39 -2.38
CA HIS A 3 -2.03 -18.24 -2.51
C HIS A 3 -2.19 -19.20 -1.33
N PHE A 4 -1.07 -19.72 -0.82
CA PHE A 4 -1.02 -20.69 0.27
C PHE A 4 -1.60 -20.19 1.60
N ARG A 5 -1.53 -18.88 1.90
CA ARG A 5 -2.06 -18.34 3.16
C ARG A 5 -3.57 -18.15 3.11
N LEU A 6 -4.13 -17.86 1.92
CA LEU A 6 -5.57 -17.66 1.73
C LEU A 6 -6.35 -18.97 1.74
N GLU A 7 -5.72 -20.08 1.33
CA GLU A 7 -6.35 -21.42 1.26
C GLU A 7 -6.84 -21.93 2.63
N GLY A 8 -6.37 -21.36 3.74
CA GLY A 8 -6.82 -21.70 5.11
C GLY A 8 -7.99 -20.87 5.64
N HIS A 9 -8.45 -19.84 4.93
CA HIS A 9 -9.48 -18.92 5.40
C HIS A 9 -10.75 -19.01 4.55
N PRO A 10 -11.93 -19.29 5.15
CA PRO A 10 -13.18 -19.44 4.39
C PRO A 10 -13.68 -18.12 3.80
N PHE A 11 -13.32 -16.99 4.43
CA PHE A 11 -13.66 -15.65 3.98
C PHE A 11 -12.45 -14.73 4.08
N TYR A 12 -12.28 -13.89 3.05
CA TYR A 12 -11.31 -12.81 3.05
C TYR A 12 -11.92 -11.57 2.37
N TYR A 13 -11.44 -10.40 2.77
CA TYR A 13 -11.79 -9.13 2.16
C TYR A 13 -10.58 -8.57 1.44
N PHE A 14 -10.76 -8.23 0.17
CA PHE A 14 -9.73 -7.59 -0.64
C PHE A 14 -10.02 -6.09 -0.71
N LEU A 15 -9.04 -5.28 -0.32
CA LEU A 15 -9.07 -3.83 -0.44
C LEU A 15 -7.97 -3.39 -1.39
N ASP A 16 -8.38 -2.65 -2.41
CA ASP A 16 -7.48 -2.00 -3.35
C ASP A 16 -6.95 -0.68 -2.76
N GLY A 17 -5.63 -0.60 -2.58
CA GLY A 17 -4.91 0.57 -2.08
C GLY A 17 -4.58 1.60 -3.17
N TYR A 18 -5.19 1.56 -4.35
CA TYR A 18 -4.93 2.46 -5.48
C TYR A 18 -4.79 3.95 -5.09
N PHE A 19 -5.72 4.49 -4.29
CA PHE A 19 -5.66 5.88 -3.83
C PHE A 19 -4.72 6.12 -2.65
N GLY A 20 -4.22 5.05 -2.02
CA GLY A 20 -3.34 5.09 -0.86
C GLY A 20 -1.99 5.76 -1.16
N TYR A 21 -1.49 5.64 -2.38
CA TYR A 21 -0.25 6.32 -2.80
C TYR A 21 -0.31 7.84 -2.61
N PHE A 22 -1.43 8.47 -2.99
CA PHE A 22 -1.60 9.93 -2.87
C PHE A 22 -1.69 10.44 -1.43
N GLN A 23 -1.78 9.54 -0.44
CA GLN A 23 -1.80 9.91 0.96
C GLN A 23 -0.38 10.02 1.56
N ILE A 24 0.63 9.45 0.89
CA ILE A 24 2.01 9.43 1.39
C ILE A 24 2.79 10.62 0.84
N GLU A 25 3.43 11.38 1.74
CA GLU A 25 4.27 12.53 1.39
C GLU A 25 5.59 12.11 0.75
N ILE A 26 5.95 12.85 -0.31
CA ILE A 26 7.30 12.79 -0.87
C ILE A 26 8.15 13.76 -0.07
N VAL A 27 9.32 13.29 0.37
CA VAL A 27 10.29 14.13 1.09
C VAL A 27 10.66 15.35 0.24
N VAL A 28 10.80 16.51 0.86
CA VAL A 28 10.89 17.80 0.14
C VAL A 28 12.02 17.81 -0.89
N GLU A 29 13.14 17.18 -0.57
CA GLU A 29 14.33 17.09 -1.42
C GLU A 29 14.11 16.22 -2.67
N ASP A 30 13.12 15.32 -2.68
CA ASP A 30 12.81 14.45 -3.81
C ASP A 30 11.62 14.96 -4.65
N GLN A 31 10.87 15.97 -4.19
CA GLN A 31 9.70 16.49 -4.92
C GLN A 31 10.07 17.02 -6.30
N GLU A 32 11.23 17.67 -6.44
CA GLU A 32 11.73 18.17 -7.74
C GLU A 32 11.98 17.04 -8.76
N LYS A 33 12.32 15.83 -8.31
CA LYS A 33 12.53 14.67 -9.20
C LYS A 33 11.23 14.16 -9.81
N THR A 34 10.10 14.57 -9.25
CA THR A 34 8.76 14.22 -9.72
C THR A 34 8.12 15.32 -10.58
N THR A 35 8.92 16.28 -11.04
CA THR A 35 8.39 17.35 -11.90
C THR A 35 7.92 16.82 -13.24
N PHE A 36 6.79 17.33 -13.71
CA PHE A 36 6.29 17.12 -15.06
C PHE A 36 5.90 18.46 -15.69
N THR A 37 6.08 18.55 -17.00
CA THR A 37 5.82 19.77 -17.77
C THR A 37 4.49 19.64 -18.51
N CYS A 38 3.55 20.52 -18.20
CA CYS A 38 2.38 20.78 -19.02
C CYS A 38 2.68 21.93 -20.00
N PRO A 39 1.90 22.10 -21.09
CA PRO A 39 2.17 23.12 -22.10
C PRO A 39 2.39 24.55 -21.58
N PHE A 40 1.82 24.88 -20.42
CA PHE A 40 1.85 26.23 -19.84
C PHE A 40 2.66 26.35 -18.54
N ARG A 41 3.00 25.23 -17.88
CA ARG A 41 3.61 25.26 -16.54
C ARG A 41 4.22 23.91 -16.17
N THR A 42 5.26 23.95 -15.37
CA THR A 42 5.84 22.78 -14.70
C THR A 42 5.25 22.62 -13.29
N TYR A 43 4.88 21.40 -12.94
CA TYR A 43 4.35 21.03 -11.64
C TYR A 43 5.22 19.94 -11.02
N ALA A 44 5.25 19.87 -9.69
CA ALA A 44 5.91 18.80 -8.93
C ALA A 44 4.89 18.12 -8.02
N TYR A 45 5.00 16.80 -7.86
CA TYR A 45 4.16 16.08 -6.93
C TYR A 45 4.62 16.31 -5.50
N ARG A 46 3.68 16.61 -4.60
CA ARG A 46 3.92 16.70 -3.14
C ARG A 46 3.67 15.36 -2.44
N ARG A 47 2.84 14.53 -3.05
CA ARG A 47 2.44 13.19 -2.59
C ARG A 47 2.75 12.19 -3.68
N MET A 48 2.95 10.94 -3.30
CA MET A 48 3.32 9.88 -4.23
C MET A 48 2.36 9.80 -5.41
N SER A 49 2.89 9.84 -6.64
CA SER A 49 2.13 9.62 -7.86
C SER A 49 2.30 8.17 -8.34
N PHE A 50 1.40 7.74 -9.21
CA PHE A 50 1.60 6.51 -9.97
C PHE A 50 2.87 6.59 -10.83
N GLY A 51 3.45 5.42 -11.10
CA GLY A 51 4.63 5.29 -11.96
C GLY A 51 5.98 5.52 -11.28
N LEU A 52 6.00 5.93 -10.00
CA LEU A 52 7.24 5.97 -9.23
C LEU A 52 7.72 4.55 -8.90
N CYS A 53 8.96 4.23 -9.24
CA CYS A 53 9.55 2.90 -9.02
C CYS A 53 9.52 2.45 -7.55
N ASN A 54 9.63 3.40 -6.62
CA ASN A 54 9.65 3.12 -5.18
C ASN A 54 8.26 3.24 -4.53
N ALA A 55 7.20 3.50 -5.30
CA ALA A 55 5.88 3.73 -4.71
C ALA A 55 5.32 2.49 -4.00
N PRO A 56 5.28 1.29 -4.63
CA PRO A 56 4.77 0.09 -3.96
C PRO A 56 5.56 -0.27 -2.69
N ALA A 57 6.89 -0.15 -2.75
CA ALA A 57 7.75 -0.45 -1.60
C ALA A 57 7.52 0.52 -0.43
N THR A 58 7.39 1.81 -0.72
CA THR A 58 7.12 2.83 0.30
C THR A 58 5.73 2.67 0.90
N PHE A 59 4.72 2.39 0.06
CA PHE A 59 3.35 2.14 0.50
C PHE A 59 3.27 0.91 1.39
N GLN A 60 3.89 -0.20 0.98
CA GLN A 60 3.95 -1.42 1.79
C GLN A 60 4.60 -1.16 3.15
N ARG A 61 5.74 -0.46 3.22
CA ARG A 61 6.37 -0.08 4.50
C ARG A 61 5.45 0.76 5.39
N CYS A 62 4.73 1.71 4.80
CA CYS A 62 3.77 2.54 5.52
C CYS A 62 2.65 1.70 6.12
N MET A 63 2.03 0.83 5.33
CA MET A 63 0.96 -0.07 5.80
C MET A 63 1.45 -1.04 6.87
N LEU A 64 2.65 -1.61 6.70
CA LEU A 64 3.30 -2.46 7.70
C LEU A 64 3.53 -1.72 9.03
N SER A 65 3.89 -0.44 8.97
CA SER A 65 4.10 0.37 10.18
C SER A 65 2.79 0.75 10.88
N ILE A 66 1.72 1.02 10.13
CA ILE A 66 0.42 1.40 10.69
C ILE A 66 -0.29 0.18 11.29
N PHE A 67 -0.19 -0.97 10.62
CA PHE A 67 -0.91 -2.18 10.97
C PHE A 67 0.01 -3.28 11.52
N SER A 68 1.15 -2.91 12.12
CA SER A 68 2.17 -3.84 12.60
C SER A 68 1.61 -4.98 13.45
N ASP A 69 0.58 -4.71 14.25
CA ASP A 69 -0.02 -5.67 15.19
C ASP A 69 -0.99 -6.66 14.52
N MET A 70 -1.43 -6.33 13.30
CA MET A 70 -2.43 -7.08 12.53
C MET A 70 -1.83 -7.80 11.32
N VAL A 71 -0.76 -7.26 10.74
CA VAL A 71 -0.10 -7.87 9.59
C VAL A 71 0.50 -9.22 9.98
N GLU A 72 0.46 -10.18 9.05
CA GLU A 72 0.81 -11.60 9.21
C GLU A 72 -0.13 -12.43 10.07
N ARG A 73 -1.01 -11.80 10.86
CA ARG A 73 -2.03 -12.49 11.67
C ARG A 73 -3.38 -12.52 10.98
N ILE A 74 -3.89 -11.34 10.65
CA ILE A 74 -5.23 -11.14 10.07
C ILE A 74 -5.19 -10.32 8.79
N MET A 75 -4.02 -9.79 8.43
CA MET A 75 -3.83 -8.92 7.28
C MET A 75 -2.57 -9.31 6.50
N GLU A 76 -2.66 -9.30 5.18
CA GLU A 76 -1.52 -9.38 4.26
C GLU A 76 -1.50 -8.14 3.37
N VAL A 77 -0.33 -7.52 3.22
CA VAL A 77 -0.13 -6.36 2.35
C VAL A 77 0.87 -6.75 1.25
N PHE A 78 0.50 -6.53 0.00
CA PHE A 78 1.36 -6.81 -1.15
C PHE A 78 1.23 -5.69 -2.19
N MET A 79 2.29 -4.91 -2.38
CA MET A 79 2.22 -3.68 -3.19
C MET A 79 1.06 -2.78 -2.72
N ASP A 80 0.09 -2.47 -3.57
CA ASP A 80 -1.12 -1.71 -3.27
C ASP A 80 -2.24 -2.55 -2.64
N ASP A 81 -2.16 -3.87 -2.72
CA ASP A 81 -3.25 -4.74 -2.29
C ASP A 81 -3.18 -5.03 -0.79
N ILE A 82 -4.32 -4.89 -0.11
CA ILE A 82 -4.49 -5.24 1.30
C ILE A 82 -5.56 -6.33 1.39
N THR A 83 -5.21 -7.46 1.98
CA THR A 83 -6.14 -8.56 2.22
C THR A 83 -6.34 -8.79 3.70
N TYR A 84 -7.59 -8.80 4.13
CA TYR A 84 -7.99 -9.15 5.49
C TYR A 84 -8.53 -10.57 5.50
N MET A 85 -8.00 -11.39 6.40
CA MET A 85 -8.38 -12.79 6.58
C MET A 85 -9.15 -12.93 7.88
N GLU A 86 -10.33 -13.55 7.82
CA GLU A 86 -11.09 -13.83 9.03
C GLU A 86 -10.42 -14.94 9.84
N VAL A 87 -10.09 -14.66 11.10
CA VAL A 87 -9.62 -15.70 12.03
C VAL A 87 -10.84 -16.36 12.63
N HIS A 88 -11.12 -17.59 12.22
CA HIS A 88 -11.99 -18.44 13.03
C HIS A 88 -11.26 -18.70 14.36
N LEU A 89 -11.83 -18.19 15.45
CA LEU A 89 -11.57 -18.72 16.77
C LEU A 89 -12.06 -20.17 16.75
N THR A 90 -11.19 -21.12 16.39
CA THR A 90 -11.33 -22.49 16.87
C THR A 90 -11.10 -22.43 18.38
N ASN A 91 -12.15 -22.02 19.10
CA ASN A 91 -12.28 -22.30 20.51
C ASN A 91 -12.26 -23.83 20.67
N ALA A 92 -11.51 -24.25 21.70
CA ALA A 92 -11.23 -25.61 22.11
C ALA A 92 -12.46 -26.53 22.22
#